data_AF-A0A941FB47-F1
#
_entry.id   AF-A0A941FB47-F1
#
_cell.length_a   1.000
_cell.length_b   1.000
_cell.length_c   1.000
_cell.angle_alpha   90.00
_cell.angle_beta   90.00
_cell.angle_gamma   90.00
#
_symmetry.space_group_name_H-M   'P 1'
#
loop_
_entity.id
_entity.type
_entity.pdbx_description
1 polymer ?
#
loop_
_entity_poly.entity_id
_entity_poly.type
_entity_poly.pdbx_seq_one_letter_code
_entity_poly.pdbx_strand_id
1 'polypeptide(L)'
;MTRAVAILDTLGEAEGRPLSVSEIARALDLPKSSTGNLCASLEAAGMITRNGTGFGLGRKLVELGGRYLSTVDQLRDFYELCRRSAHISRETARVAVLDGLDVLYLARYDGTQPLRLTANIGDRFPANCTATGKAILSTLDPAVAEDRLRGRALPALSERSLTSPAALLEDLAATRERGYAIDDEEATAGIVCLAVPVAGFRTDSSPFAISVTVLKARLDDEFRAALLKDLRAIAAGLENPMIPQGVPANGG
;
A
#
# COMPACT_ATOMS: atom_id res chain seq x y z
N MET A 1 0.94 7.47 -24.50
CA MET A 1 0.35 7.58 -23.15
C MET A 1 1.33 7.15 -22.07
N THR A 2 1.98 5.98 -22.19
CA THR A 2 2.89 5.42 -21.16
C THR A 2 4.06 6.32 -20.76
N ARG A 3 4.67 7.03 -21.73
CA ARG A 3 5.82 7.92 -21.45
C ARG A 3 5.47 9.12 -20.57
N ALA A 4 4.24 9.64 -20.66
CA ALA A 4 3.81 10.78 -19.86
C ALA A 4 3.64 10.38 -18.38
N VAL A 5 3.12 9.17 -18.13
CA VAL A 5 3.02 8.59 -16.79
C VAL A 5 4.41 8.35 -16.20
N ALA A 6 5.34 7.79 -16.98
CA ALA A 6 6.72 7.57 -16.53
C ALA A 6 7.44 8.86 -16.10
N ILE A 7 7.13 10.00 -16.72
CA ILE A 7 7.63 11.32 -16.27
C ILE A 7 7.09 11.67 -14.88
N LEU A 8 5.81 11.41 -14.61
CA LEU A 8 5.21 11.64 -13.29
C LEU A 8 5.86 10.73 -12.24
N ASP A 9 6.08 9.45 -12.56
CA ASP A 9 6.75 8.50 -11.66
C ASP A 9 8.17 8.98 -11.32
N THR A 10 8.95 9.36 -12.34
CA THR A 10 10.33 9.88 -12.17
C THR A 10 10.37 11.14 -11.29
N LEU A 11 9.37 12.02 -11.45
CA LEU A 11 9.25 13.23 -10.62
C LEU A 11 8.80 12.91 -9.19
N GLY A 12 8.01 11.86 -8.99
CA GLY A 12 7.61 11.36 -7.67
C GLY A 12 8.80 10.76 -6.90
N GLU A 13 9.62 9.95 -7.56
CA GLU A 13 10.84 9.35 -7.02
C GLU A 13 11.92 10.39 -6.64
N ALA A 14 11.82 11.62 -7.16
CA ALA A 14 12.75 12.70 -6.85
C ALA A 14 12.49 13.36 -5.47
N GLU A 15 11.50 12.88 -4.71
CA GLU A 15 11.20 13.32 -3.33
C GLU A 15 11.10 14.85 -3.17
N GLY A 16 10.47 15.50 -4.14
CA GLY A 16 10.26 16.96 -4.15
C GLY A 16 11.43 17.78 -4.72
N ARG A 17 12.55 17.15 -5.09
CA ARG A 17 13.61 17.81 -5.86
C ARG A 17 13.13 18.06 -7.30
N PRO A 18 13.16 19.32 -7.79
CA PRO A 18 12.79 19.60 -9.17
C PRO A 18 13.76 18.96 -10.16
N LEU A 19 13.24 18.36 -11.24
CA LEU A 19 14.05 17.77 -12.32
C LEU A 19 13.97 18.60 -13.59
N SER A 20 15.11 18.88 -14.21
CA SER A 20 15.17 19.49 -15.53
C SER A 20 14.72 18.53 -16.64
N VAL A 21 14.34 19.06 -17.81
CA VAL A 21 14.01 18.24 -18.99
C VAL A 21 15.15 17.29 -19.35
N SER A 22 16.41 17.73 -19.20
CA SER A 22 17.58 16.91 -19.50
C SER A 22 17.72 15.73 -18.54
N GLU A 23 17.46 15.94 -17.24
CA GLU A 23 17.48 14.88 -16.24
C GLU A 23 16.38 13.84 -16.49
N ILE A 24 15.15 14.31 -16.76
CA ILE A 24 14.01 13.43 -17.09
C ILE A 24 14.29 12.63 -18.37
N ALA A 25 14.79 13.30 -19.41
CA ALA A 25 15.13 12.65 -20.67
C ALA A 25 16.20 11.57 -20.49
N ARG A 26 17.21 11.83 -19.65
CA ARG A 26 18.27 10.86 -19.33
C ARG A 26 17.74 9.69 -18.50
N ALA A 27 16.89 9.96 -17.51
CA ALA A 27 16.33 8.93 -16.63
C ALA A 27 15.45 7.93 -17.39
N LEU A 28 14.72 8.41 -18.41
CA LEU A 28 13.78 7.60 -19.18
C LEU A 28 14.32 7.12 -20.54
N ASP A 29 15.57 7.41 -20.86
CA ASP A 29 16.19 7.17 -22.17
C ASP A 29 15.34 7.70 -23.35
N LEU A 30 14.91 8.97 -23.25
CA LEU A 30 14.06 9.63 -24.24
C LEU A 30 14.77 10.82 -24.92
N PRO A 31 14.49 11.09 -26.20
CA PRO A 31 14.99 12.30 -26.86
C PRO A 31 14.50 13.57 -26.17
N LYS A 32 15.40 14.52 -25.92
CA LYS A 32 15.12 15.77 -25.20
C LYS A 32 13.96 16.58 -25.78
N SER A 33 13.80 16.60 -27.11
CA SER A 33 12.70 17.28 -27.79
C SER A 33 11.34 16.64 -27.49
N SER A 34 11.26 15.30 -27.52
CA SER A 34 10.05 14.57 -27.16
C SER A 34 9.70 14.75 -25.68
N THR A 35 10.70 14.69 -24.80
CA THR A 35 10.50 14.91 -23.36
C THR A 35 9.99 16.33 -23.10
N GLY A 36 10.55 17.34 -23.77
CA GLY A 36 10.08 18.73 -23.68
C GLY A 36 8.61 18.89 -24.07
N ASN A 37 8.19 18.28 -25.18
CA ASN A 37 6.78 18.32 -25.63
C ASN A 37 5.83 17.62 -24.64
N LEU A 38 6.25 16.51 -24.05
CA LEU A 38 5.48 15.81 -23.02
C LEU A 38 5.38 16.65 -21.74
N CYS A 39 6.48 17.24 -21.27
CA CYS A 39 6.48 18.13 -20.12
C CYS A 39 5.57 19.34 -20.35
N ALA A 40 5.63 19.98 -21.52
CA ALA A 40 4.74 21.10 -21.85
C ALA A 40 3.26 20.69 -21.81
N SER A 41 2.93 19.50 -22.31
CA SER A 41 1.56 18.98 -22.30
C SER A 41 1.08 18.66 -20.88
N LEU A 42 1.94 18.05 -20.05
CA LEU A 42 1.65 17.76 -18.64
C LEU A 42 1.53 19.04 -17.79
N GLU A 43 2.35 20.05 -18.07
CA GLU A 43 2.31 21.37 -17.42
C GLU A 43 1.01 22.09 -17.77
N ALA A 44 0.61 22.08 -19.05
CA ALA A 44 -0.67 22.63 -19.50
C ALA A 44 -1.88 21.93 -18.86
N ALA A 45 -1.78 20.62 -18.58
CA ALA A 45 -2.79 19.86 -17.84
C ALA A 45 -2.72 20.03 -16.31
N GLY A 46 -1.74 20.78 -15.79
CA GLY A 46 -1.53 20.98 -14.36
C GLY A 46 -1.00 19.75 -13.60
N MET A 47 -0.58 18.70 -14.31
CA MET A 47 -0.05 17.45 -13.76
C MET A 47 1.39 17.58 -13.27
N ILE A 48 2.16 18.46 -13.89
CA ILE A 48 3.47 18.93 -13.41
C ILE A 48 3.44 20.44 -13.29
N THR A 49 4.37 21.00 -12.51
CA THR A 49 4.54 22.44 -12.38
C THR A 49 6.02 22.79 -12.40
N ARG A 50 6.35 23.98 -12.93
CA ARG A 50 7.71 24.48 -12.94
C ARG A 50 8.11 24.94 -11.55
N ASN A 51 9.25 24.46 -11.07
CA ASN A 51 9.87 24.89 -9.81
C ASN A 51 11.33 25.27 -10.10
N GLY A 52 11.59 26.58 -10.17
CA GLY A 52 12.88 27.10 -10.63
C GLY A 52 13.18 26.70 -12.08
N THR A 53 14.31 26.03 -12.28
CA THR A 53 14.77 25.54 -13.60
C THR A 53 14.25 24.14 -13.96
N GLY A 54 13.60 23.46 -13.02
CA GLY A 54 13.07 22.11 -13.19
C GLY A 54 11.55 22.03 -13.10
N PHE A 55 11.05 20.81 -13.11
CA PHE A 55 9.65 20.46 -12.91
C PHE A 55 9.49 19.64 -11.63
N GLY A 56 8.33 19.76 -11.00
CA GLY A 56 7.85 18.89 -9.94
C GLY A 56 6.41 18.47 -10.19
N LEU A 57 5.86 17.62 -9.31
CA LEU A 57 4.46 17.20 -9.37
C LEU A 57 3.51 18.39 -9.19
N GLY A 58 2.46 18.45 -10.00
CA GLY A 58 1.46 19.51 -10.01
C GLY A 58 0.24 19.21 -9.14
N ARG A 59 -0.53 20.25 -8.81
CA ARG A 59 -1.70 20.15 -7.91
C ARG A 59 -2.82 19.26 -8.47
N LYS A 60 -2.87 19.03 -9.80
CA LYS A 60 -3.87 18.16 -10.42
C LYS A 60 -3.81 16.73 -9.88
N LEU A 61 -2.62 16.28 -9.47
CA LEU A 61 -2.44 14.95 -8.88
C LEU A 61 -3.09 14.84 -7.50
N VAL A 62 -3.05 15.90 -6.69
CA VAL A 62 -3.78 15.96 -5.41
C VAL A 62 -5.30 15.93 -5.64
N GLU A 63 -5.79 16.65 -6.64
CA GLU A 63 -7.23 16.64 -6.99
C GLU A 63 -7.70 15.24 -7.41
N LEU A 64 -6.93 14.56 -8.27
CA LEU A 64 -7.27 13.22 -8.77
C LEU A 64 -7.14 12.16 -7.68
N GLY A 65 -6.06 12.20 -6.90
CA GLY A 65 -5.87 11.32 -5.75
C GLY A 65 -6.97 11.50 -4.71
N GLY A 66 -7.31 12.74 -4.36
CA GLY A 66 -8.41 13.03 -3.43
C GLY A 66 -9.76 12.50 -3.92
N ARG A 67 -10.06 12.62 -5.23
CA ARG A 67 -11.28 12.05 -5.82
C ARG A 67 -11.30 10.53 -5.76
N TYR A 68 -10.18 9.87 -6.08
CA TYR A 68 -10.06 8.41 -5.95
C TYR A 68 -10.24 7.96 -4.49
N LEU A 69 -9.54 8.60 -3.55
CA LEU A 69 -9.67 8.26 -2.13
C LEU A 69 -11.07 8.56 -1.59
N SER A 70 -11.79 9.55 -2.13
CA SER A 70 -13.18 9.85 -1.73
C SER A 70 -14.19 8.79 -2.17
N THR A 71 -13.84 7.91 -3.11
CA THR A 71 -14.67 6.73 -3.40
C THR A 71 -14.38 5.56 -2.46
N VAL A 72 -13.48 5.75 -1.49
CA VAL A 72 -13.10 4.74 -0.49
C VAL A 72 -13.50 5.25 0.90
N ASP A 73 -14.81 5.26 1.18
CA ASP A 73 -15.39 5.72 2.45
C ASP A 73 -14.71 5.08 3.68
N GLN A 74 -14.26 3.84 3.53
CA GLN A 74 -13.56 3.05 4.55
C GLN A 74 -12.26 3.70 5.05
N LEU A 75 -11.61 4.57 4.26
CA LEU A 75 -10.39 5.24 4.72
C LEU A 75 -10.68 6.27 5.81
N ARG A 76 -11.86 6.91 5.81
CA ARG A 76 -12.25 7.82 6.90
C ARG A 76 -12.45 7.04 8.20
N ASP A 77 -13.20 5.95 8.12
CA ASP A 77 -13.47 5.08 9.26
C ASP A 77 -12.17 4.50 9.82
N PHE A 78 -11.21 4.13 8.95
CA PHE A 78 -9.88 3.68 9.35
C PHE A 78 -9.19 4.66 10.31
N TYR A 79 -9.17 5.95 9.97
CA TYR A 79 -8.54 6.95 10.84
C TYR A 79 -9.28 7.13 12.18
N GLU A 80 -10.61 7.08 12.18
CA GLU A 80 -11.40 7.18 13.40
C GLU A 80 -11.23 5.98 14.32
N LEU A 81 -11.25 4.78 13.75
CA LEU A 81 -11.05 3.52 14.46
C LEU A 81 -9.63 3.44 15.03
N CYS A 82 -8.60 3.84 14.27
CA CYS A 82 -7.22 3.91 14.79
C CYS A 82 -7.11 4.88 15.97
N ARG A 83 -7.70 6.09 15.86
CA ARG A 83 -7.68 7.09 16.95
C ARG A 83 -8.34 6.59 18.24
N ARG A 84 -9.35 5.73 18.13
CA ARG A 84 -10.13 5.21 19.27
C ARG A 84 -9.59 3.90 19.83
N SER A 85 -8.69 3.23 19.11
CA SER A 85 -8.07 1.98 19.56
C SER A 85 -7.15 2.24 20.75
N ALA A 86 -7.17 1.32 21.72
CA ALA A 86 -6.40 1.44 22.95
C ALA A 86 -4.88 1.38 22.69
N HIS A 87 -4.47 0.54 21.74
CA HIS A 87 -3.06 0.27 21.47
C HIS A 87 -2.60 0.84 20.12
N ILE A 88 -3.40 0.71 19.06
CA ILE A 88 -3.03 1.18 17.71
C ILE A 88 -2.98 2.71 17.63
N SER A 89 -3.72 3.44 18.46
CA SER A 89 -3.63 4.91 18.54
C SER A 89 -2.21 5.44 18.83
N ARG A 90 -1.32 4.58 19.32
CA ARG A 90 0.08 4.91 19.63
C ARG A 90 1.06 4.43 18.55
N GLU A 91 0.67 3.51 17.69
CA GLU A 91 1.56 2.88 16.71
C GLU A 91 1.25 3.33 15.28
N THR A 92 2.13 3.03 14.33
CA THR A 92 1.87 3.29 12.91
C THR A 92 0.98 2.19 12.35
N ALA A 93 -0.20 2.56 11.82
CA ALA A 93 -1.08 1.65 11.11
C ALA A 93 -1.19 2.02 9.63
N ARG A 94 -1.43 1.02 8.78
CA ARG A 94 -1.56 1.23 7.32
C ARG A 94 -2.67 0.37 6.73
N VAL A 95 -3.19 0.85 5.60
CA VAL A 95 -4.10 0.12 4.71
C VAL A 95 -3.40 -0.08 3.38
N ALA A 96 -3.38 -1.30 2.84
CA ALA A 96 -2.80 -1.59 1.54
C ALA A 96 -3.68 -2.53 0.71
N VAL A 97 -3.65 -2.33 -0.60
CA VAL A 97 -4.27 -3.22 -1.60
C VAL A 97 -3.21 -4.03 -2.33
N LEU A 98 -3.57 -5.22 -2.80
CA LEU A 98 -2.70 -6.01 -3.67
C LEU A 98 -2.82 -5.53 -5.13
N ASP A 99 -1.69 -5.24 -5.76
CA ASP A 99 -1.57 -4.94 -7.19
C ASP A 99 -0.42 -5.79 -7.79
N GLY A 100 -0.80 -6.83 -8.53
CA GLY A 100 0.14 -7.85 -8.99
C GLY A 100 0.74 -8.65 -7.82
N LEU A 101 2.05 -8.49 -7.60
CA LEU A 101 2.82 -9.08 -6.50
C LEU A 101 3.35 -8.03 -5.52
N ASP A 102 2.87 -6.80 -5.64
CA ASP A 102 3.19 -5.71 -4.72
C ASP A 102 1.94 -5.30 -3.95
N VAL A 103 2.16 -4.72 -2.78
CA VAL A 103 1.13 -3.95 -2.08
C VAL A 103 1.30 -2.47 -2.37
N LEU A 104 0.18 -1.77 -2.58
CA LEU A 104 0.11 -0.31 -2.67
C LEU A 104 -0.54 0.23 -1.40
N TYR A 105 0.16 1.11 -0.69
CA TYR A 105 -0.38 1.73 0.53
C TYR A 105 -1.35 2.87 0.20
N LEU A 106 -2.59 2.76 0.68
CA LEU A 106 -3.66 3.74 0.44
C LEU A 106 -3.86 4.70 1.62
N ALA A 107 -3.54 4.26 2.83
CA ALA A 107 -3.65 5.09 4.03
C ALA A 107 -2.57 4.75 5.05
N ARG A 108 -2.21 5.76 5.84
CA ARG A 108 -1.23 5.67 6.92
C ARG A 108 -1.70 6.51 8.09
N TYR A 109 -1.90 5.87 9.23
CA TYR A 109 -2.12 6.53 10.51
C TYR A 109 -0.81 6.53 11.29
N ASP A 110 -0.33 7.71 11.66
CA ASP A 110 0.83 7.86 12.55
C ASP A 110 0.35 8.08 13.98
N GLY A 111 0.63 7.12 14.85
CA GLY A 111 0.43 7.24 16.29
C GLY A 111 1.47 8.13 16.97
N THR A 112 1.39 8.21 18.30
CA THR A 112 2.25 9.08 19.11
C THR A 112 3.69 8.56 19.28
N GLN A 113 3.98 7.31 18.94
CA GLN A 113 5.33 6.76 19.03
C GLN A 113 6.21 7.27 17.88
N PRO A 114 7.45 7.72 18.17
CA PRO A 114 8.36 8.23 17.15
C PRO A 114 9.00 7.08 16.38
N LEU A 115 8.22 6.44 15.51
CA LEU A 115 8.72 5.47 14.54
C LEU A 115 8.68 6.11 13.15
N ARG A 116 9.79 6.71 12.73
CA ARG A 116 9.93 7.26 11.37
C ARG A 116 10.13 6.12 10.37
N LEU A 117 9.04 5.53 9.94
CA LEU A 117 9.02 4.56 8.84
C LEU A 117 8.97 5.29 7.50
N THR A 118 9.69 4.75 6.52
CA THR A 118 9.80 5.32 5.16
C THR A 118 8.57 5.07 4.30
N ALA A 119 7.77 4.03 4.57
CA ALA A 119 6.59 3.70 3.77
C ALA A 119 5.47 4.75 3.93
N ASN A 120 5.24 5.49 2.86
CA ASN A 120 4.23 6.55 2.70
C ASN A 120 3.01 6.06 1.92
N ILE A 121 1.97 6.89 1.90
CA ILE A 121 0.80 6.68 1.03
C ILE A 121 1.27 6.79 -0.43
N GLY A 122 0.92 5.81 -1.26
CA GLY A 122 1.35 5.71 -2.65
C GLY A 122 2.58 4.81 -2.87
N ASP A 123 3.32 4.45 -1.82
CA ASP A 123 4.49 3.59 -1.95
C ASP A 123 4.08 2.13 -2.24
N ARG A 124 4.96 1.44 -2.98
CA ARG A 124 4.80 0.03 -3.34
C ARG A 124 5.87 -0.82 -2.68
N PHE A 125 5.46 -1.97 -2.15
CA PHE A 125 6.38 -2.93 -1.53
C PHE A 125 6.08 -4.36 -1.99
N PRO A 126 7.09 -5.23 -2.13
CA PRO A 126 6.88 -6.63 -2.45
C PRO A 126 5.95 -7.32 -1.44
N ALA A 127 4.92 -8.00 -1.94
CA ALA A 127 3.94 -8.65 -1.08
C ALA A 127 4.54 -9.79 -0.24
N ASN A 128 5.62 -10.41 -0.73
CA ASN A 128 6.34 -11.47 -0.01
C ASN A 128 7.12 -10.97 1.21
N CYS A 129 7.45 -9.69 1.27
CA CYS A 129 8.24 -9.09 2.36
C CYS A 129 7.37 -8.34 3.38
N THR A 130 6.05 -8.24 3.17
CA THR A 130 5.19 -7.38 3.99
C THR A 130 4.07 -8.17 4.65
N ALA A 131 3.74 -7.81 5.89
CA ALA A 131 2.60 -8.43 6.58
C ALA A 131 1.29 -8.20 5.80
N THR A 132 1.05 -7.00 5.26
CA THR A 132 -0.14 -6.72 4.44
C THR A 132 -0.20 -7.60 3.20
N GLY A 133 0.92 -7.75 2.49
CA GLY A 133 0.99 -8.59 1.29
C GLY A 133 0.68 -10.04 1.59
N LYS A 134 1.30 -10.59 2.65
CA LYS A 134 1.06 -11.97 3.08
C LYS A 134 -0.36 -12.19 3.61
N ALA A 135 -0.92 -11.22 4.35
CA ALA A 135 -2.30 -11.25 4.80
C ALA A 135 -3.26 -11.34 3.60
N ILE A 136 -3.06 -10.50 2.57
CA ILE A 136 -3.90 -10.50 1.38
C ILE A 136 -3.70 -11.78 0.55
N LEU A 137 -2.46 -12.20 0.29
CA LEU A 137 -2.18 -13.41 -0.48
C LEU A 137 -2.75 -14.67 0.19
N SER A 138 -2.83 -14.70 1.53
CA SER A 138 -3.39 -15.84 2.27
C SER A 138 -4.90 -16.03 2.06
N THR A 139 -5.63 -14.99 1.65
CA THR A 139 -7.07 -15.06 1.35
C THR A 139 -7.37 -15.56 -0.06
N LEU A 140 -6.36 -15.58 -0.94
CA LEU A 140 -6.50 -16.15 -2.28
C LEU A 140 -6.63 -17.67 -2.20
N ASP A 141 -7.29 -18.22 -3.22
CA ASP A 141 -7.24 -19.66 -3.48
C ASP A 141 -5.77 -20.13 -3.59
N PRO A 142 -5.37 -21.22 -2.92
CA PRO A 142 -3.99 -21.72 -2.95
C PRO A 142 -3.43 -21.89 -4.35
N ALA A 143 -4.23 -22.39 -5.30
CA ALA A 143 -3.78 -22.60 -6.68
C ALA A 143 -3.57 -21.27 -7.41
N VAL A 144 -4.39 -20.25 -7.12
CA VAL A 144 -4.21 -18.89 -7.66
C VAL A 144 -2.95 -18.24 -7.09
N ALA A 145 -2.69 -18.40 -5.79
CA ALA A 145 -1.47 -17.88 -5.17
C ALA A 145 -0.22 -18.58 -5.74
N GLU A 146 -0.25 -19.90 -5.88
CA GLU A 146 0.85 -20.67 -6.47
C GLU A 146 1.13 -20.28 -7.92
N ASP A 147 0.09 -20.14 -8.75
CA ASP A 147 0.23 -19.74 -10.15
C ASP A 147 0.86 -18.35 -10.29
N ARG A 148 0.45 -17.39 -9.44
CA ARG A 148 1.04 -16.04 -9.41
C ARG A 148 2.55 -16.06 -9.11
N LEU A 149 3.00 -16.99 -8.28
CA LEU A 149 4.40 -17.10 -7.81
C LEU A 149 5.27 -18.00 -8.71
N ARG A 150 4.66 -18.83 -9.57
CA ARG A 150 5.35 -19.85 -10.36
C ARG A 150 6.45 -19.24 -11.23
N GLY A 151 7.67 -19.79 -11.11
CA GLY A 151 8.82 -19.41 -11.95
C GLY A 151 9.40 -18.02 -11.67
N ARG A 152 9.02 -17.37 -10.55
CA ARG A 152 9.51 -16.04 -10.19
C ARG A 152 10.54 -16.10 -9.07
N ALA A 153 11.58 -15.27 -9.20
CA ALA A 153 12.40 -14.89 -8.08
C ALA A 153 11.65 -13.83 -7.26
N LEU A 154 11.56 -14.02 -5.94
CA LEU A 154 10.92 -13.05 -5.08
C LEU A 154 11.94 -12.03 -4.57
N PRO A 155 11.62 -10.73 -4.53
CA PRO A 155 12.52 -9.70 -4.03
C PRO A 155 12.96 -9.96 -2.59
N ALA A 156 14.17 -9.52 -2.26
CA ALA A 156 14.69 -9.46 -0.90
C ALA A 156 14.87 -7.99 -0.49
N LEU A 157 14.26 -7.59 0.62
CA LEU A 157 14.49 -6.28 1.25
C LEU A 157 15.37 -6.40 2.50
N SER A 158 15.46 -7.60 3.08
CA SER A 158 16.32 -7.94 4.20
C SER A 158 16.84 -9.37 4.06
N GLU A 159 17.75 -9.76 4.97
CA GLU A 159 18.25 -11.13 5.06
C GLU A 159 17.18 -12.16 5.46
N ARG A 160 16.04 -11.69 6.00
CA ARG A 160 14.94 -12.56 6.45
C ARG A 160 13.79 -12.63 5.45
N SER A 161 13.84 -11.87 4.35
CA SER A 161 12.80 -11.89 3.32
C SER A 161 12.59 -13.31 2.77
N LEU A 162 11.32 -13.71 2.62
CA LEU A 162 10.96 -14.98 1.99
C LEU A 162 11.18 -14.88 0.47
N THR A 163 12.31 -15.39 -0.01
CA THR A 163 12.76 -15.26 -1.41
C THR A 163 12.35 -16.41 -2.33
N SER A 164 11.81 -17.50 -1.78
CA SER A 164 11.34 -18.65 -2.56
C SER A 164 9.80 -18.79 -2.53
N PRO A 165 9.17 -19.14 -3.66
CA PRO A 165 7.73 -19.42 -3.70
C PRO A 165 7.28 -20.47 -2.67
N ALA A 166 8.07 -21.53 -2.46
CA ALA A 166 7.73 -22.60 -1.52
C ALA A 166 7.66 -22.07 -0.07
N ALA A 167 8.68 -21.32 0.37
CA ALA A 167 8.70 -20.75 1.72
C ALA A 167 7.57 -19.73 1.92
N LEU A 168 7.27 -18.92 0.89
CA LEU A 168 6.14 -18.00 0.95
C LEU A 168 4.81 -18.76 1.07
N LEU A 169 4.57 -19.78 0.25
CA LEU A 169 3.34 -20.57 0.29
C LEU A 169 3.13 -21.25 1.64
N GLU A 170 4.19 -21.74 2.28
CA GLU A 170 4.15 -22.27 3.65
C GLU A 170 3.72 -21.20 4.66
N ASP A 171 4.31 -20.00 4.64
CA ASP A 171 3.89 -18.92 5.52
C ASP A 171 2.46 -18.43 5.21
N LEU A 172 2.02 -18.44 3.95
CA LEU A 172 0.64 -18.11 3.58
C LEU A 172 -0.35 -19.14 4.14
N ALA A 173 0.00 -20.43 4.14
CA ALA A 173 -0.81 -21.47 4.78
C ALA A 173 -0.92 -21.24 6.30
N ALA A 174 0.21 -20.98 6.96
CA ALA A 174 0.23 -20.66 8.39
C ALA A 174 -0.52 -19.35 8.71
N THR A 175 -0.43 -18.36 7.83
CA THR A 175 -1.19 -17.09 7.91
C THR A 175 -2.68 -17.35 7.87
N ARG A 176 -3.14 -18.21 6.96
CA ARG A 176 -4.55 -18.58 6.82
C ARG A 176 -5.06 -19.28 8.06
N GLU A 177 -4.29 -20.20 8.64
CA GLU A 177 -4.66 -20.93 9.86
C GLU A 177 -4.73 -20.00 11.09
N ARG A 178 -3.73 -19.13 11.29
CA ARG A 178 -3.68 -18.21 12.45
C ARG A 178 -4.58 -16.97 12.31
N GLY A 179 -5.01 -16.65 11.08
CA GLY A 179 -5.89 -15.53 10.77
C GLY A 179 -5.23 -14.15 10.82
N TYR A 180 -3.89 -14.07 10.74
CA TYR A 180 -3.12 -12.83 10.64
C TYR A 180 -1.75 -13.12 10.04
N ALA A 181 -1.13 -12.15 9.39
CA ALA A 181 0.23 -12.24 8.86
C ALA A 181 1.23 -11.52 9.77
N ILE A 182 2.49 -11.95 9.67
CA ILE A 182 3.61 -11.36 10.39
C ILE A 182 4.70 -11.07 9.37
N ASP A 183 5.23 -9.86 9.36
CA ASP A 183 6.54 -9.55 8.78
C ASP A 183 7.48 -9.38 9.98
N ASP A 184 8.35 -10.37 10.21
CA ASP A 184 9.32 -10.38 11.31
C ASP A 184 10.71 -10.03 10.77
N GLU A 185 10.93 -8.72 10.61
CA GLU A 185 12.14 -8.13 10.04
C GLU A 185 12.39 -8.55 8.58
N GLU A 186 11.36 -8.90 7.83
CA GLU A 186 11.42 -9.32 6.42
C GLU A 186 11.53 -8.13 5.47
N ALA A 187 10.91 -7.00 5.82
CA ALA A 187 11.09 -5.73 5.09
C ALA A 187 12.24 -4.88 5.65
N THR A 188 12.32 -4.75 6.98
CA THR A 188 13.26 -3.84 7.66
C THR A 188 13.74 -4.46 8.96
N ALA A 189 15.06 -4.50 9.17
CA ALA A 189 15.65 -4.97 10.42
C ALA A 189 15.16 -4.18 11.65
N GLY A 190 14.92 -4.88 12.77
CA GLY A 190 14.39 -4.32 14.01
C GLY A 190 12.90 -3.99 14.01
N ILE A 191 12.18 -4.26 12.91
CA ILE A 191 10.75 -3.93 12.75
C ILE A 191 9.92 -5.22 12.63
N VAL A 192 8.78 -5.23 13.32
CA VAL A 192 7.74 -6.24 13.13
C VAL A 192 6.46 -5.57 12.66
N CYS A 193 5.82 -6.14 11.65
CA CYS A 193 4.48 -5.77 11.24
C CYS A 193 3.52 -6.94 11.50
N LEU A 194 2.34 -6.64 12.04
CA LEU A 194 1.23 -7.58 12.13
C LEU A 194 0.13 -7.09 11.20
N ALA A 195 -0.48 -7.98 10.43
CA ALA A 195 -1.56 -7.60 9.53
C ALA A 195 -2.71 -8.59 9.55
N VAL A 196 -3.91 -8.07 9.30
CA VAL A 196 -5.12 -8.89 9.10
C VAL A 196 -5.75 -8.50 7.77
N PRO A 197 -6.27 -9.47 7.00
CA PRO A 197 -7.07 -9.15 5.83
C PRO A 197 -8.38 -8.49 6.28
N VAL A 198 -8.94 -7.63 5.44
CA VAL A 198 -10.28 -7.07 5.67
C VAL A 198 -11.25 -7.76 4.71
N ALA A 199 -12.34 -8.31 5.23
CA ALA A 199 -13.33 -8.98 4.41
C ALA A 199 -14.20 -7.97 3.64
N GLY A 200 -14.69 -8.34 2.46
CA GLY A 200 -15.85 -7.67 1.87
C GLY A 200 -15.62 -6.35 1.15
N PHE A 201 -14.77 -6.34 0.11
CA PHE A 201 -15.02 -5.46 -1.03
C PHE A 201 -15.43 -6.36 -2.21
N ARG A 202 -16.36 -5.84 -3.01
CA ARG A 202 -17.03 -6.48 -4.15
C ARG A 202 -16.13 -7.46 -4.94
N THR A 203 -16.78 -8.41 -5.61
CA THR A 203 -16.15 -9.37 -6.54
C THR A 203 -15.28 -8.73 -7.66
N ASP A 204 -15.30 -7.41 -7.82
CA ASP A 204 -14.54 -6.62 -8.80
C ASP A 204 -13.41 -5.76 -8.20
N SER A 205 -13.09 -5.93 -6.91
CA SER A 205 -12.10 -5.10 -6.22
C SER A 205 -10.92 -5.89 -5.65
N SER A 206 -9.74 -5.28 -5.64
CA SER A 206 -8.55 -5.88 -5.05
C SER A 206 -8.72 -6.08 -3.54
N PRO A 207 -8.40 -7.27 -3.01
CA PRO A 207 -8.38 -7.48 -1.57
C PRO A 207 -7.37 -6.55 -0.90
N PHE A 208 -7.71 -6.11 0.32
CA PHE A 208 -6.87 -5.23 1.13
C PHE A 208 -6.65 -5.80 2.53
N ALA A 209 -5.62 -5.31 3.19
CA ALA A 209 -5.29 -5.63 4.57
C ALA A 209 -4.95 -4.36 5.33
N ILE A 210 -5.11 -4.46 6.64
CA ILE A 210 -4.60 -3.47 7.57
C ILE A 210 -3.44 -4.04 8.36
N SER A 211 -2.47 -3.21 8.67
CA SER A 211 -1.32 -3.60 9.47
C SER A 211 -1.01 -2.59 10.55
N VAL A 212 -0.36 -3.04 11.61
CA VAL A 212 0.34 -2.20 12.58
C VAL A 212 1.83 -2.52 12.54
N THR A 213 2.67 -1.49 12.66
CA THR A 213 4.12 -1.61 12.70
C THR A 213 4.66 -1.22 14.08
N VAL A 214 5.57 -2.03 14.61
CA VAL A 214 6.20 -1.83 15.91
C VAL A 214 7.69 -2.15 15.87
N LEU A 215 8.44 -1.59 16.83
CA LEU A 215 9.82 -2.02 17.08
C LEU A 215 9.80 -3.42 17.68
N LYS A 216 10.62 -4.33 17.14
CA LYS A 216 10.73 -5.71 17.64
C LYS A 216 11.05 -5.77 19.14
N ALA A 217 11.94 -4.89 19.60
CA ALA A 217 12.33 -4.79 21.01
C ALA A 217 11.19 -4.44 21.97
N ARG A 218 10.04 -3.95 21.46
CA ARG A 218 8.86 -3.61 22.26
C ARG A 218 7.75 -4.66 22.16
N LEU A 219 7.89 -5.68 21.31
CA LEU A 219 6.82 -6.62 21.00
C LEU A 219 6.96 -7.91 21.82
N ASP A 220 6.38 -7.92 23.02
CA ASP A 220 6.12 -9.15 23.76
C ASP A 220 4.79 -9.81 23.33
N ASP A 221 4.48 -10.98 23.89
CA ASP A 221 3.29 -11.74 23.53
C ASP A 221 1.98 -11.07 24.00
N GLU A 222 1.99 -10.38 25.14
CA GLU A 222 0.83 -9.66 25.67
C GLU A 222 0.49 -8.47 24.75
N PHE A 223 1.49 -7.68 24.38
CA PHE A 223 1.32 -6.54 23.49
C PHE A 223 0.94 -6.99 22.08
N ARG A 224 1.51 -8.10 21.58
CA ARG A 224 1.11 -8.70 20.30
C ARG A 224 -0.37 -9.08 20.31
N ALA A 225 -0.83 -9.77 21.36
CA ALA A 225 -2.23 -10.16 21.49
C ALA A 225 -3.17 -8.93 21.55
N ALA A 226 -2.78 -7.89 22.29
CA ALA A 226 -3.51 -6.63 22.37
C ALA A 226 -3.61 -5.92 21.02
N LEU A 227 -2.50 -5.84 20.28
CA LEU A 227 -2.47 -5.27 18.93
C LEU A 227 -3.32 -6.06 17.93
N LEU A 228 -3.28 -7.39 17.98
CA LEU A 228 -4.09 -8.24 17.10
C LEU A 228 -5.59 -8.11 17.41
N LYS A 229 -5.96 -7.96 18.69
CA LYS A 229 -7.33 -7.69 19.10
C LYS A 229 -7.82 -6.37 18.50
N ASP A 230 -7.03 -5.31 18.64
CA ASP A 230 -7.37 -3.99 18.11
C ASP A 230 -7.40 -4.02 16.57
N LEU A 231 -6.43 -4.66 15.90
CA LEU A 231 -6.41 -4.80 14.45
C LEU A 231 -7.68 -5.50 13.95
N ARG A 232 -8.08 -6.63 14.55
CA ARG A 232 -9.31 -7.32 14.15
C ARG A 232 -10.55 -6.46 14.36
N ALA A 233 -10.61 -5.68 15.43
CA ALA A 233 -11.72 -4.75 15.68
C ALA A 233 -11.76 -3.63 14.63
N ILE A 234 -10.61 -3.08 14.23
CA ILE A 234 -10.54 -2.11 13.14
C ILE A 234 -10.97 -2.77 11.83
N ALA A 235 -10.43 -3.93 11.47
CA ALA A 235 -10.79 -4.64 10.25
C ALA A 235 -12.30 -4.89 10.16
N ALA A 236 -12.91 -5.40 11.23
CA ALA A 236 -14.36 -5.60 11.30
C ALA A 236 -15.15 -4.27 11.21
N GLY A 237 -14.63 -3.18 11.77
CA GLY A 237 -15.24 -1.85 11.64
C GLY A 237 -15.14 -1.26 10.23
N LEU A 238 -14.20 -1.76 9.41
CA LEU A 238 -14.07 -1.42 7.99
C LEU A 238 -14.94 -2.30 7.08
N GLU A 239 -15.50 -3.40 7.61
CA GLU A 239 -16.46 -4.24 6.92
C GLU A 239 -17.81 -3.50 6.81
N ASN A 240 -18.00 -2.80 5.69
CA ASN A 240 -19.25 -2.29 5.09
C ASN A 240 -20.39 -1.79 6.02
N PRO A 241 -20.59 -0.46 6.14
CA PRO A 241 -21.86 0.13 6.60
C PRO A 241 -22.99 0.23 5.55
N MET A 242 -22.79 -0.09 4.28
CA MET A 242 -23.75 0.22 3.19
C MET A 242 -23.93 -0.91 2.16
N ILE A 243 -24.88 -1.80 2.43
CA ILE A 243 -25.83 -2.19 1.38
C ILE A 243 -26.65 -0.92 1.10
N PRO A 244 -26.72 -0.39 -0.15
CA PRO A 244 -27.72 0.60 -0.47
C PRO A 244 -29.11 -0.03 -0.27
N GLN A 245 -29.78 0.29 0.83
CA GLN A 245 -31.22 0.09 0.95
C GLN A 245 -31.87 1.01 -0.09
N GLY A 246 -32.40 0.40 -1.17
CA GLY A 246 -33.28 1.07 -2.11
C GLY A 246 -32.71 1.28 -3.51
N VAL A 247 -32.77 0.23 -4.33
CA VAL A 247 -33.19 0.39 -5.73
C VAL A 247 -34.29 -0.66 -5.96
N PRO A 248 -35.53 -0.27 -6.27
CA PRO A 248 -36.58 -1.24 -6.55
C PRO A 248 -36.18 -2.06 -7.77
N ALA A 249 -36.36 -3.38 -7.67
CA ALA A 249 -36.35 -4.25 -8.83
C ALA A 249 -37.48 -3.79 -9.76
N ASN A 250 -37.13 -3.04 -10.81
CA ASN A 250 -38.04 -2.87 -11.92
C ASN A 250 -38.13 -4.23 -12.62
N GLY A 251 -39.26 -4.89 -12.38
CA GLY A 251 -39.69 -6.05 -13.13
C GLY A 251 -39.87 -5.68 -14.60
N GLY A 252 -39.31 -6.53 -15.45
CA GLY A 252 -39.71 -6.76 -16.84
C GLY A 252 -39.94 -8.26 -17.00
#